data_AF-A0A9D3UVM2-F1
#
_entry.id   AF-A0A9D3UVM2-F1
#
_cell.length_a   1.000
_cell.length_b   1.000
_cell.length_c   1.000
_cell.angle_alpha   90.00
_cell.angle_beta   90.00
_cell.angle_gamma   90.00
#
_symmetry.space_group_name_H-M   'P 1'
#
loop_
_entity.id
_entity.type
_entity.pdbx_description
1 polymer ?
#
loop_
_entity_poly.entity_id
_entity_poly.type
_entity_poly.pdbx_seq_one_letter_code
_entity_poly.pdbx_strand_id
1 'polypeptide(L)'
;MTRVPENIVQLCSFENISGLEVNKTGKHREGQGNLRMENNIFFQKGKVGDWKNYLTTEMAQRLDEQTMQKLSGSDLRLPLVVRFSPVRFSWGLKLTVLLFGSAFQCSEN
;
A
#
# COMPACT_ATOMS: atom_id res chain seq x y z
N MET A 1 13.46 -19.90 -20.77
CA MET A 1 13.67 -18.48 -21.16
C MET A 1 12.52 -17.67 -20.58
N THR A 2 12.79 -16.87 -19.55
CA THR A 2 11.86 -15.80 -19.14
C THR A 2 11.78 -14.78 -20.27
N ARG A 3 10.59 -14.24 -20.55
CA ARG A 3 10.41 -13.24 -21.60
C ARG A 3 10.85 -11.89 -21.03
N VAL A 4 11.04 -10.92 -21.92
CA VAL A 4 11.48 -9.56 -21.56
C VAL A 4 10.60 -8.93 -20.45
N PRO A 5 9.25 -9.08 -20.44
CA PRO A 5 8.40 -8.50 -19.39
C PRO A 5 8.69 -9.04 -17.99
N GLU A 6 8.89 -10.35 -17.82
CA GLU A 6 9.14 -10.90 -16.48
C GLU A 6 10.49 -10.43 -15.92
N ASN A 7 11.50 -10.28 -16.80
CA ASN A 7 12.79 -9.74 -16.40
C ASN A 7 12.68 -8.27 -15.97
N ILE A 8 11.86 -7.47 -16.63
CA ILE A 8 11.62 -6.07 -16.24
C ILE A 8 10.91 -6.01 -14.89
N VAL A 9 9.86 -6.82 -14.67
CA VAL A 9 9.16 -6.89 -13.38
C VAL A 9 10.12 -7.27 -12.26
N GLN A 10 11.00 -8.23 -12.49
CA GLN A 10 12.01 -8.63 -11.51
C GLN A 10 13.04 -7.53 -11.24
N LEU A 11 13.56 -6.89 -12.29
CA LEU A 11 14.52 -5.77 -12.15
C LEU A 11 13.90 -4.58 -11.43
N CYS A 12 12.61 -4.32 -11.66
CA CYS A 12 11.87 -3.21 -11.08
C CYS A 12 11.10 -3.58 -9.80
N SER A 13 11.29 -4.79 -9.26
CA SER A 13 10.58 -5.20 -8.04
C SER A 13 11.05 -4.33 -6.87
N PHE A 14 10.16 -4.13 -5.90
CA PHE A 14 10.47 -3.36 -4.71
C PHE A 14 11.67 -3.96 -3.98
N GLU A 15 11.70 -5.30 -3.83
CA GLU A 15 12.79 -6.04 -3.19
C GLU A 15 14.12 -5.83 -3.90
N ASN A 16 14.12 -5.85 -5.24
CA ASN A 16 15.34 -5.66 -6.01
C ASN A 16 15.86 -4.23 -5.88
N ILE A 17 15.03 -3.23 -6.17
CA ILE A 17 15.46 -1.82 -6.16
C ILE A 17 15.85 -1.38 -4.73
N SER A 18 15.05 -1.70 -3.71
CA SER A 18 15.39 -1.37 -2.31
C SER A 18 16.63 -2.11 -1.81
N GLY A 19 16.95 -3.26 -2.42
CA GLY A 19 18.11 -4.09 -2.11
C GLY A 19 19.45 -3.53 -2.62
N LEU A 20 19.43 -2.64 -3.62
CA LEU A 20 20.64 -2.09 -4.24
C LEU A 20 21.44 -1.23 -3.26
N GLU A 21 22.76 -1.36 -3.27
CA GLU A 21 23.66 -0.63 -2.36
C GLU A 21 23.46 0.89 -2.45
N VAL A 22 23.30 1.42 -3.67
CA VAL A 22 23.04 2.84 -3.92
C VAL A 22 21.77 3.35 -3.22
N ASN A 23 20.79 2.49 -2.98
CA ASN A 23 19.53 2.83 -2.32
C ASN A 23 19.56 2.64 -0.81
N LYS A 24 20.56 1.92 -0.28
CA LYS A 24 20.75 1.70 1.16
C LYS A 24 21.69 2.73 1.78
N THR A 25 22.79 3.04 1.10
CA THR A 25 23.88 3.87 1.65
C THR A 25 24.20 5.10 0.80
N GLY A 26 23.71 5.13 -0.44
CA GLY A 26 23.90 6.26 -1.33
C GLY A 26 23.24 7.54 -0.81
N LYS A 27 23.81 8.67 -1.22
CA LYS A 27 23.27 10.00 -0.95
C LYS A 27 23.11 10.73 -2.27
N HIS A 28 21.96 11.34 -2.47
CA HIS A 28 21.75 12.23 -3.62
C HIS A 28 21.64 13.67 -3.15
N ARG A 29 22.01 14.60 -4.04
CA ARG A 29 21.77 16.03 -3.82
C ARG A 29 20.43 16.37 -4.42
N GLU A 30 19.54 16.92 -3.61
CA GLU A 30 18.24 17.36 -4.09
C GLU A 30 18.34 18.83 -4.55
N GLY A 31 18.07 19.06 -5.84
CA GLY A 31 18.06 20.41 -6.44
C GLY A 31 19.43 21.12 -6.49
N GLN A 32 19.38 22.46 -6.56
CA GLN A 32 20.56 23.35 -6.56
C GLN A 32 21.05 23.71 -5.15
N GLY A 33 20.61 22.95 -4.13
CA GLY A 33 20.93 23.20 -2.72
C GLY A 33 22.01 22.27 -2.16
N ASN A 34 22.43 22.56 -0.92
CA ASN A 34 23.38 21.73 -0.17
C ASN A 34 22.71 20.57 0.61
N LEU A 35 21.42 20.29 0.36
CA LEU A 35 20.70 19.21 1.02
C LEU A 35 21.11 17.87 0.42
N ARG A 36 21.87 17.11 1.21
CA ARG A 36 22.22 15.72 0.89
C ARG A 36 21.23 14.82 1.61
N MET A 37 20.42 14.10 0.84
CA MET A 37 19.49 13.12 1.37
C MET A 37 20.04 11.71 1.16
N GLU A 38 19.92 10.89 2.20
CA GLU A 38 20.19 9.46 2.11
C GLU A 38 19.10 8.79 1.29
N ASN A 39 19.47 7.89 0.37
CA ASN A 39 18.51 7.27 -0.54
C ASN A 39 17.59 6.27 0.18
N ASN A 40 18.00 5.76 1.34
CA ASN A 40 17.22 4.81 2.14
C ASN A 40 15.86 5.38 2.60
N ILE A 41 15.73 6.71 2.71
CA ILE A 41 14.50 7.36 3.17
C ILE A 41 13.33 7.17 2.20
N PHE A 42 13.62 6.96 0.91
CA PHE A 42 12.59 6.72 -0.11
C PHE A 42 12.06 5.28 -0.09
N PHE A 43 12.85 4.33 0.43
CA PHE A 43 12.51 2.91 0.47
C PHE A 43 12.00 2.51 1.86
N GLN A 44 10.76 2.88 2.16
CA GLN A 44 10.05 2.45 3.38
C GLN A 44 9.57 0.99 3.26
N LYS A 45 8.54 0.54 4.00
CA LYS A 45 8.15 -0.88 3.97
C LYS A 45 7.58 -1.35 2.63
N GLY A 46 7.01 -0.45 1.81
CA GLY A 46 6.36 -0.82 0.54
C GLY A 46 5.17 -1.76 0.69
N LYS A 47 4.57 -1.84 1.89
CA LYS A 47 3.52 -2.81 2.23
C LYS A 47 2.13 -2.18 2.16
N VAL A 48 1.24 -2.82 1.44
CA VAL A 48 -0.17 -2.44 1.39
C VAL A 48 -0.79 -2.67 2.77
N GLY A 49 -1.54 -1.66 3.27
CA GLY A 49 -2.20 -1.72 4.57
C GLY A 49 -1.34 -1.30 5.77
N ASP A 50 -0.07 -0.87 5.58
CA ASP A 50 0.80 -0.44 6.70
C ASP A 50 0.25 0.80 7.44
N TRP A 51 -0.68 1.55 6.82
CA TRP A 51 -1.39 2.67 7.45
C TRP A 51 -2.10 2.27 8.77
N LYS A 52 -2.51 1.00 8.91
CA LYS A 52 -3.14 0.46 10.14
C LYS A 52 -2.26 0.61 11.38
N ASN A 53 -0.94 0.65 11.19
CA ASN A 53 0.02 0.80 12.28
C ASN A 53 0.14 2.25 12.79
N TYR A 54 -0.42 3.22 12.05
CA TYR A 54 -0.22 4.65 12.31
C TYR A 54 -1.53 5.44 12.47
N LEU A 55 -2.64 4.95 11.92
CA LEU A 55 -3.94 5.62 11.97
C LEU A 55 -4.92 4.87 12.87
N THR A 56 -5.70 5.64 13.65
CA THR A 56 -6.87 5.08 14.33
C THR A 56 -7.97 4.76 13.32
N THR A 57 -8.89 3.86 13.69
CA THR A 57 -10.06 3.51 12.87
C THR A 57 -10.89 4.74 12.49
N GLU A 58 -11.02 5.72 13.38
CA GLU A 58 -11.77 6.96 13.12
C GLU A 58 -11.07 7.83 12.06
N MET A 59 -9.74 8.01 12.16
CA MET A 59 -8.97 8.76 11.17
C MET A 59 -9.06 8.11 9.78
N ALA A 60 -8.96 6.79 9.76
CA ALA A 60 -9.09 5.98 8.55
C ALA A 60 -10.48 6.12 7.90
N GLN A 61 -11.56 6.07 8.69
CA GLN A 61 -12.92 6.30 8.20
C GLN A 61 -13.10 7.69 7.61
N ARG A 62 -12.57 8.73 8.27
CA ARG A 62 -12.64 10.11 7.77
C ARG A 62 -11.91 10.27 6.44
N LEU A 63 -10.76 9.64 6.27
CA LEU A 63 -10.03 9.66 4.99
C LEU A 63 -10.80 8.95 3.87
N ASP A 64 -11.45 7.82 4.18
CA ASP A 64 -12.29 7.10 3.23
C ASP A 64 -13.47 7.96 2.76
N GLU A 65 -14.15 8.63 3.69
CA GLU A 65 -15.26 9.55 3.37
C GLU A 65 -14.80 10.69 2.48
N GLN A 66 -13.70 11.36 2.84
CA GLN A 66 -13.13 12.46 2.04
C GLN A 66 -12.74 11.98 0.64
N THR A 67 -12.14 10.80 0.54
CA THR A 67 -11.71 10.23 -0.73
C THR A 67 -12.92 9.90 -1.61
N MET A 68 -13.96 9.27 -1.06
CA MET A 68 -15.19 8.97 -1.79
C MET A 68 -15.91 10.25 -2.24
N GLN A 69 -15.95 11.28 -1.40
CA GLN A 69 -16.54 12.57 -1.76
C GLN A 69 -15.78 13.24 -2.91
N LYS A 70 -14.44 13.33 -2.81
CA LYS A 70 -13.62 14.03 -3.80
C LYS A 70 -13.49 13.29 -5.14
N LEU A 71 -13.59 11.96 -5.12
CA LEU A 71 -13.57 11.13 -6.32
C LEU A 71 -14.98 10.84 -6.87
N SER A 72 -16.04 11.29 -6.19
CA SER A 72 -17.41 11.15 -6.69
C SER A 72 -17.55 11.87 -8.03
N GLY A 73 -18.12 11.19 -9.03
CA GLY A 73 -18.24 11.71 -10.39
C GLY A 73 -17.00 11.52 -11.27
N SER A 74 -15.92 10.96 -10.74
CA SER A 74 -14.82 10.42 -11.57
C SER A 74 -15.05 8.93 -11.87
N ASP A 75 -14.43 8.44 -12.94
CA ASP A 75 -14.40 6.99 -13.23
C ASP A 75 -13.40 6.22 -12.35
N LEU A 76 -12.73 6.91 -11.43
CA LEU A 76 -11.75 6.30 -10.54
C LEU A 76 -12.44 5.58 -9.38
N ARG A 77 -12.50 4.25 -9.48
CA ARG A 77 -12.92 3.38 -8.38
C ARG A 77 -11.70 2.84 -7.64
N LEU A 78 -11.52 3.28 -6.40
CA LEU A 78 -10.47 2.73 -5.56
C LEU A 78 -10.84 1.30 -5.12
N PRO A 79 -9.94 0.31 -5.35
CA PRO A 79 -10.17 -1.05 -4.89
C PRO A 79 -10.21 -1.10 -3.35
N LEU A 80 -10.87 -2.12 -2.80
CA LEU A 80 -11.02 -2.30 -1.34
C LEU A 80 -9.69 -2.31 -0.58
N VAL A 81 -8.61 -2.71 -1.25
CA VAL A 81 -7.25 -2.73 -0.68
C VAL A 81 -6.69 -1.33 -0.38
N VAL A 82 -7.27 -0.28 -0.97
CA VAL A 82 -6.92 1.13 -0.75
C VAL A 82 -7.91 1.82 0.20
N ARG A 83 -9.00 1.15 0.60
CA ARG A 83 -9.88 1.67 1.64
C ARG A 83 -9.20 1.54 3.00
N PHE A 84 -9.22 2.64 3.74
CA PHE A 84 -8.65 2.76 5.07
C PHE A 84 -9.61 2.19 6.12
N SER A 85 -10.91 2.09 5.89
CA SER A 85 -11.85 1.53 6.86
C SER A 85 -12.35 0.14 6.46
N PRO A 86 -12.57 -0.78 7.44
CA PRO A 86 -13.33 -1.99 7.18
C PRO A 86 -14.73 -1.62 6.70
N VAL A 87 -15.14 -2.14 5.54
CA VAL A 87 -16.51 -1.94 5.04
C VAL A 87 -17.47 -2.63 6.01
N ARG A 88 -18.21 -1.83 6.77
CA ARG A 88 -19.30 -2.32 7.63
C ARG A 88 -20.49 -2.61 6.71
N PHE A 89 -20.70 -3.87 6.35
CA PHE A 89 -21.89 -4.26 5.62
C PHE A 89 -23.13 -3.96 6.47
N SER A 90 -24.19 -3.39 5.86
CA SER A 90 -25.38 -2.90 6.58
C SER A 90 -26.22 -3.99 7.24
N TRP A 91 -25.86 -5.25 7.03
CA TRP A 91 -26.45 -6.39 7.71
C TRP A 91 -25.58 -6.67 8.93
N GLY A 92 -26.01 -6.21 10.10
CA GLY A 92 -25.31 -6.32 11.40
C GLY A 92 -25.13 -7.75 11.93
N LEU A 93 -24.71 -8.68 11.07
CA LEU A 93 -24.39 -10.06 11.41
C LEU A 93 -22.87 -10.21 11.41
N LYS A 94 -22.30 -10.50 12.58
CA LYS A 94 -21.03 -11.24 12.64
C LYS A 94 -21.33 -12.65 12.15
N LEU A 95 -21.25 -12.87 10.84
CA LEU A 95 -21.40 -14.20 10.27
C LEU A 95 -20.03 -14.88 10.31
N THR A 96 -19.85 -15.81 11.26
CA THR A 96 -18.81 -16.83 11.16
C THR A 96 -19.17 -17.71 9.98
N VAL A 97 -18.65 -17.38 8.79
CA VAL A 97 -18.74 -18.28 7.64
C VAL A 97 -17.61 -19.28 7.75
N LEU A 98 -17.92 -20.42 8.34
CA LEU A 98 -17.25 -21.67 7.98
C LEU A 98 -18.04 -22.25 6.81
N LEU A 99 -17.45 -22.25 5.62
CA LEU A 99 -17.12 -23.46 4.85
C LEU A 99 -16.75 -23.10 3.39
N PHE A 100 -15.47 -23.35 3.08
CA PHE A 100 -14.84 -23.85 1.85
C PHE A 100 -14.99 -23.11 0.50
N GLY A 101 -13.86 -22.53 0.05
CA GLY A 101 -13.55 -22.33 -1.37
C GLY A 101 -12.71 -21.09 -1.69
N SER A 102 -11.37 -21.21 -1.62
CA SER A 102 -10.36 -20.30 -2.21
C SER A 102 -10.00 -18.99 -1.46
N ALA A 103 -9.25 -19.17 -0.37
CA ALA A 103 -8.14 -18.34 0.14
C ALA A 103 -8.12 -16.82 -0.10
N PHE A 104 -8.57 -16.06 0.91
CA PHE A 104 -7.87 -14.86 1.41
C PHE A 104 -8.06 -14.83 2.93
N GLN A 105 -7.14 -15.45 3.66
CA GLN A 105 -7.12 -15.41 5.12
C GLN A 105 -6.42 -14.12 5.54
N CYS A 106 -7.14 -13.15 6.09
CA CYS A 106 -6.54 -12.14 6.95
C CYS A 106 -7.09 -12.37 8.36
N SER A 107 -6.27 -13.03 9.18
CA SER A 107 -6.52 -13.23 10.60
C SER A 107 -5.94 -12.06 11.37
N GLU A 108 -6.70 -11.47 12.29
CA GLU A 108 -6.17 -10.75 13.45
C GLU A 108 -6.98 -11.20 14.68
N ASN A 109 -6.25 -11.50 15.75
CA ASN A 109 -6.75 -11.90 17.06
C ASN A 109 -7.34 -10.69 17.79
#